data_AF-A0A226HIL1-F1
#
_entry.id   AF-A0A226HIL1-F1
#
_cell.length_a   1.000
_cell.length_b   1.000
_cell.length_c   1.000
_cell.angle_alpha   90.00
_cell.angle_beta   90.00
_cell.angle_gamma   90.00
#
_symmetry.space_group_name_H-M   'P 1'
#
loop_
_entity.id
_entity.type
_entity.pdbx_description
1 polymer ?
#
loop_
_entity_poly.entity_id
_entity_poly.type
_entity_poly.pdbx_seq_one_letter_code
_entity_poly.pdbx_strand_id
1 'polypeptide(L)'
;MKKTPLLLIFLLAQIVVFGQDKLVKDIDNDGKKDTVYVDVTKSTIVCRLSTNNYKPIQSKPIEILNETSGVNSTKNGFYFSNDWMRAGYRNQFRYNAQTKKIQLIGMSRYEFGNAANDGSGESSVNLLTTDYIGNWNYYDEAANKGKGELVSIPTIKTKMKFAVINLEDFSDETYFNYAERCSDLFYTHKDAKKIGSRKKK
;
A
#
# COMPACT_ATOMS: atom_id res chain seq x y z
N MET A 1 -22.49 43.61 33.11
CA MET A 1 -21.65 43.09 32.01
C MET A 1 -20.57 42.16 32.56
N LYS A 2 -20.82 40.85 32.71
CA LYS A 2 -19.79 39.86 33.16
C LYS A 2 -20.10 38.43 32.66
N LYS A 3 -20.52 38.25 31.40
CA LYS A 3 -20.76 36.91 30.81
C LYS A 3 -19.81 36.56 29.65
N THR A 4 -18.94 37.50 29.27
CA THR A 4 -18.06 37.38 28.11
C THR A 4 -16.83 36.45 28.26
N PRO A 5 -16.23 36.22 29.45
CA PRO A 5 -15.02 35.37 29.50
C PRO A 5 -15.32 33.86 29.37
N LEU A 6 -16.56 33.43 29.63
CA LEU A 6 -16.93 32.01 29.58
C LEU A 6 -17.10 31.50 28.12
N LEU A 7 -17.49 32.38 27.19
CA LEU A 7 -17.66 32.03 25.78
C LEU A 7 -16.31 31.80 25.07
N LEU A 8 -15.27 32.54 25.47
CA LEU A 8 -13.93 32.42 24.88
C LEU A 8 -13.27 31.06 25.21
N ILE A 9 -13.48 30.57 26.43
CA ILE A 9 -12.95 29.26 26.89
C ILE A 9 -13.63 28.11 26.13
N PHE A 10 -14.92 28.25 25.80
CA PHE A 10 -15.67 27.25 25.04
C PHE A 10 -15.24 27.20 23.56
N LEU A 11 -14.84 28.34 22.97
CA LEU A 11 -14.28 28.40 21.62
C LEU A 11 -12.86 27.80 21.53
N LEU A 12 -12.03 28.00 22.57
CA LEU A 12 -10.66 27.45 22.63
C LEU A 12 -10.64 25.92 22.84
N ALA A 13 -11.69 25.33 23.41
CA ALA A 13 -11.80 23.88 23.60
C ALA A 13 -12.08 23.11 22.29
N GLN A 14 -12.58 23.77 21.24
CA GLN A 14 -12.93 23.14 19.97
C GLN A 14 -11.71 22.91 19.05
N ILE A 15 -10.57 23.56 19.33
CA ILE A 15 -9.40 23.55 18.42
C ILE A 15 -8.48 22.32 18.59
N VAL A 16 -8.81 21.41 19.52
CA VAL A 16 -7.93 20.26 19.85
C VAL A 16 -8.30 18.98 19.09
N VAL A 17 -9.27 19.02 18.17
CA VAL A 17 -9.64 17.86 17.34
C VAL A 17 -9.01 17.96 15.94
N PHE A 18 -7.70 18.22 15.89
CA PHE A 18 -6.90 17.77 14.74
C PHE A 18 -6.48 16.32 15.03
N GLY A 19 -7.45 15.41 14.95
CA GLY A 19 -7.22 13.99 15.12
C GLY A 19 -6.58 13.43 13.86
N GLN A 20 -5.38 12.86 13.97
CA GLN A 20 -4.93 11.89 12.96
C GLN A 20 -6.02 10.81 12.80
N ASP A 21 -6.37 10.48 11.56
CA ASP A 21 -7.35 9.44 11.28
C ASP A 21 -6.87 8.11 11.85
N LYS A 22 -7.59 7.64 12.89
CA LYS A 22 -7.35 6.38 13.56
C LYS A 22 -8.43 5.38 13.17
N LEU A 23 -8.01 4.23 12.65
CA LEU A 23 -8.89 3.09 12.46
C LEU A 23 -9.23 2.47 13.83
N VAL A 24 -10.52 2.31 14.12
CA VAL A 24 -11.02 1.60 15.30
C VAL A 24 -11.80 0.36 14.86
N LYS A 25 -11.26 -0.82 15.11
CA LYS A 25 -11.82 -2.10 14.65
C LYS A 25 -11.34 -3.24 15.55
N ASP A 26 -12.12 -4.31 15.68
CA ASP A 26 -11.66 -5.58 16.25
C ASP A 26 -10.76 -6.29 15.21
N ILE A 27 -9.44 -6.30 15.43
CA ILE A 27 -8.43 -6.79 14.51
C ILE A 27 -8.02 -8.22 14.89
N ASP A 28 -7.94 -8.53 16.17
CA ASP A 28 -7.57 -9.86 16.67
C ASP A 28 -8.75 -10.82 16.93
N ASN A 29 -9.98 -10.33 16.77
CA ASN A 29 -11.25 -11.06 16.89
C ASN A 29 -11.54 -11.53 18.33
N ASP A 30 -11.14 -10.76 19.34
CA ASP A 30 -11.49 -10.99 20.74
C ASP A 30 -12.80 -10.31 21.19
N GLY A 31 -13.49 -9.61 20.28
CA GLY A 31 -14.73 -8.89 20.53
C GLY A 31 -14.52 -7.47 21.09
N LYS A 32 -13.28 -7.04 21.35
CA LYS A 32 -12.95 -5.68 21.79
C LYS A 32 -12.39 -4.87 20.64
N LYS A 33 -12.43 -3.53 20.79
CA LYS A 33 -11.92 -2.63 19.75
C LYS A 33 -10.43 -2.44 19.90
N ASP A 34 -9.73 -2.59 18.78
CA ASP A 34 -8.32 -2.26 18.59
C ASP A 34 -8.19 -0.96 17.81
N THR A 35 -6.94 -0.49 17.70
CA THR A 35 -6.64 0.75 17.02
C THR A 35 -5.46 0.61 16.08
N VAL A 36 -5.57 1.18 14.88
CA VAL A 36 -4.46 1.29 13.93
C VAL A 36 -4.38 2.73 13.44
N TYR A 37 -3.18 3.31 13.37
CA TYR A 37 -2.94 4.64 12.86
C TYR A 37 -1.51 4.77 12.33
N VAL A 38 -1.24 5.85 11.59
CA VAL A 38 0.12 6.24 11.21
C VAL A 38 0.61 7.27 12.22
N ASP A 39 1.73 7.02 12.90
CA ASP A 39 2.45 8.02 13.69
C ASP A 39 3.33 8.82 12.72
N VAL A 40 2.91 10.04 12.37
CA VAL A 40 3.61 10.89 11.39
C VAL A 40 4.92 11.45 11.92
N THR A 41 5.11 11.51 13.24
CA THR A 41 6.35 11.99 13.85
C THR A 41 7.44 10.93 13.75
N LYS A 42 7.08 9.65 13.89
CA LYS A 42 8.01 8.52 13.76
C LYS A 42 8.00 7.87 12.38
N SER A 43 7.07 8.28 11.52
CA SER A 43 6.75 7.64 10.25
C SER A 43 6.48 6.14 10.37
N THR A 44 5.73 5.71 11.38
CA THR A 44 5.44 4.28 11.61
C THR A 44 3.95 3.98 11.54
N ILE A 45 3.61 2.74 11.16
CA ILE A 45 2.27 2.20 11.36
C ILE A 45 2.20 1.65 12.78
N VAL A 46 1.25 2.11 13.58
CA VAL A 46 1.07 1.69 14.97
C VAL A 46 -0.25 0.92 15.11
N CYS A 47 -0.17 -0.30 15.63
CA CYS A 47 -1.30 -1.13 16.00
C CYS A 47 -1.31 -1.34 17.53
N ARG A 48 -2.49 -1.23 18.16
CA ARG A 48 -2.69 -1.55 19.58
C ARG A 48 -3.84 -2.53 19.70
N LEU A 49 -3.49 -3.75 20.12
CA LEU A 49 -4.42 -4.87 20.28
C LEU A 49 -4.89 -5.02 21.72
N SER A 50 -6.17 -5.32 21.90
CA SER A 50 -6.80 -5.67 23.17
C SER A 50 -6.14 -6.88 23.81
N THR A 51 -5.81 -7.93 23.03
CA THR A 51 -5.15 -9.15 23.52
C THR A 51 -3.71 -8.92 24.02
N ASN A 52 -3.10 -7.79 23.65
CA ASN A 52 -1.76 -7.38 24.12
C ASN A 52 -1.83 -6.18 25.08
N ASN A 53 -2.94 -6.00 25.80
CA ASN A 53 -3.15 -4.90 26.74
C ASN A 53 -2.86 -3.52 26.12
N TYR A 54 -3.16 -3.35 24.83
CA TYR A 54 -2.95 -2.13 24.05
C TYR A 54 -1.50 -1.63 23.99
N LYS A 55 -0.52 -2.50 24.26
CA LYS A 55 0.89 -2.19 24.01
C LYS A 55 1.10 -1.96 22.50
N PRO A 56 1.86 -0.91 22.10
CA PRO A 56 2.02 -0.58 20.70
C PRO A 56 2.90 -1.61 19.99
N ILE A 57 2.37 -2.14 18.88
CA ILE A 57 3.09 -2.93 17.87
C ILE A 57 3.32 -1.99 16.70
N GLN A 58 4.57 -1.77 16.31
CA GLN A 58 4.93 -0.70 15.38
C GLN A 58 5.77 -1.24 14.24
N SER A 59 5.56 -0.72 13.03
CA SER A 59 6.51 -0.95 11.95
C SER A 59 7.85 -0.28 12.19
N LYS A 60 8.84 -0.62 11.37
CA LYS A 60 10.01 0.24 11.18
C LYS A 60 9.56 1.57 10.56
N PRO A 61 10.39 2.63 10.66
CA PRO A 61 10.11 3.88 9.97
C PRO A 61 9.94 3.67 8.46
N ILE A 62 8.97 4.41 7.89
CA ILE A 62 8.72 4.54 6.46
C ILE A 62 9.43 5.83 6.05
N GLU A 63 10.49 5.73 5.24
CA GLU A 63 11.32 6.87 4.87
C GLU A 63 10.54 7.84 3.97
N ILE A 64 9.77 7.29 3.02
CA ILE A 64 8.95 8.07 2.09
C ILE A 64 7.48 7.97 2.50
N LEU A 65 7.07 8.80 3.47
CA LEU A 65 5.67 8.89 3.92
C LEU A 65 4.98 10.10 3.25
N ASN A 66 4.10 9.86 2.27
CA ASN A 66 3.39 10.94 1.61
C ASN A 66 2.26 11.50 2.48
N GLU A 67 1.85 12.74 2.24
CA GLU A 67 0.79 13.42 3.00
C GLU A 67 -0.55 12.67 2.97
N THR A 68 -0.84 11.96 1.88
CA THR A 68 -2.06 11.17 1.71
C THR A 68 -1.96 9.74 2.28
N SER A 69 -0.85 9.42 2.93
CA SER A 69 -0.64 8.11 3.53
C SER A 69 -1.63 7.86 4.67
N GLY A 70 -2.08 6.63 4.82
CA GLY A 70 -3.08 6.32 5.83
C GLY A 70 -3.33 4.84 6.02
N VAL A 71 -4.21 4.53 6.96
CA VAL A 71 -4.66 3.17 7.23
C VAL A 71 -6.17 3.07 7.06
N ASN A 72 -6.62 2.01 6.42
CA ASN A 72 -8.02 1.81 6.10
C ASN A 72 -8.44 0.38 6.43
N SER A 73 -9.72 0.19 6.75
CA SER A 73 -10.25 -1.13 7.10
C SER A 73 -10.33 -2.06 5.88
N THR A 74 -10.08 -3.35 6.10
CA THR A 74 -10.50 -4.43 5.19
C THR A 74 -11.36 -5.43 5.94
N LYS A 75 -12.07 -6.33 5.24
CA LYS A 75 -12.89 -7.36 5.90
C LYS A 75 -12.13 -8.08 7.03
N ASN A 76 -10.91 -8.53 6.75
CA ASN A 76 -10.11 -9.37 7.64
C ASN A 76 -8.88 -8.66 8.24
N GLY A 77 -8.90 -7.34 8.37
CA GLY A 77 -7.78 -6.58 8.93
C GLY A 77 -7.78 -5.12 8.46
N PHE A 78 -6.64 -4.66 7.95
CA PHE A 78 -6.46 -3.30 7.44
C PHE A 78 -5.45 -3.27 6.28
N TYR A 79 -5.36 -2.15 5.58
CA TYR A 79 -4.22 -1.87 4.71
C TYR A 79 -3.61 -0.52 5.05
N PHE A 80 -2.30 -0.41 4.83
CA PHE A 80 -1.59 0.86 4.72
C PHE A 80 -1.58 1.30 3.26
N SER A 81 -1.92 2.56 3.01
CA SER A 81 -1.85 3.23 1.71
C SER A 81 -0.79 4.31 1.72
N ASN A 82 -0.06 4.43 0.62
CA ASN A 82 0.88 5.51 0.40
C ASN A 82 0.82 5.90 -1.09
N ASP A 83 0.17 7.03 -1.36
CA ASP A 83 -0.09 7.50 -2.72
C ASP A 83 0.71 8.76 -3.03
N TRP A 84 1.21 8.84 -4.26
CA TRP A 84 1.88 10.02 -4.78
C TRP A 84 1.48 10.30 -6.22
N MET A 85 0.71 11.36 -6.41
CA MET A 85 0.22 11.80 -7.71
C MET A 85 -0.50 10.67 -8.49
N ARG A 86 0.17 10.09 -9.49
CA ARG A 86 -0.36 9.06 -10.40
C ARG A 86 0.15 7.67 -10.09
N ALA A 87 0.85 7.48 -8.98
CA ALA A 87 1.36 6.20 -8.53
C ALA A 87 1.07 6.00 -7.05
N GLY A 88 1.07 4.77 -6.61
CA GLY A 88 0.84 4.47 -5.21
C GLY A 88 0.81 2.99 -4.93
N TYR A 89 0.79 2.67 -3.64
CA TYR A 89 0.80 1.27 -3.20
C TYR A 89 -0.05 1.02 -1.97
N ARG A 90 -0.37 -0.26 -1.77
CA ARG A 90 -1.13 -0.76 -0.63
C ARG A 90 -0.41 -1.96 -0.03
N ASN A 91 -0.35 -2.03 1.29
CA ASN A 91 0.17 -3.16 2.05
C ASN A 91 -0.93 -3.66 2.98
N GLN A 92 -1.44 -4.87 2.74
CA GLN A 92 -2.55 -5.44 3.47
C GLN A 92 -2.06 -6.29 4.64
N PHE A 93 -2.59 -6.02 5.83
CA PHE A 93 -2.24 -6.70 7.07
C PHE A 93 -3.44 -7.41 7.68
N ARG A 94 -3.17 -8.51 8.36
CA ARG A 94 -4.16 -9.29 9.13
C ARG A 94 -3.52 -9.88 10.38
N TYR A 95 -4.29 -9.99 11.46
CA TYR A 95 -3.88 -10.75 12.63
C TYR A 95 -3.80 -12.25 12.34
N ASN A 96 -2.65 -12.86 12.63
CA ASN A 96 -2.45 -14.30 12.58
C ASN A 96 -2.61 -14.89 13.98
N ALA A 97 -3.70 -15.63 14.19
CA ALA A 97 -4.03 -16.21 15.51
C ALA A 97 -3.02 -17.28 15.98
N GLN A 98 -2.30 -17.94 15.05
CA GLN A 98 -1.31 -18.96 15.41
C GLN A 98 -0.04 -18.33 15.96
N THR A 99 0.45 -17.28 15.30
CA THR A 99 1.68 -16.58 15.71
C THR A 99 1.42 -15.41 16.67
N LYS A 100 0.16 -15.01 16.82
CA LYS A 100 -0.30 -13.83 17.58
C LYS A 100 0.32 -12.52 17.08
N LYS A 101 0.64 -12.44 15.78
CA LYS A 101 1.26 -11.28 15.14
C LYS A 101 0.38 -10.66 14.07
N ILE A 102 0.57 -9.37 13.81
CA ILE A 102 0.01 -8.69 12.64
C ILE A 102 0.91 -9.00 11.44
N GLN A 103 0.40 -9.77 10.50
CA GLN A 103 1.14 -10.28 9.35
C GLN A 103 0.75 -9.54 8.07
N LEU A 104 1.75 -9.21 7.25
CA LEU A 104 1.54 -8.74 5.88
C LEU A 104 1.04 -9.91 5.01
N ILE A 105 -0.12 -9.76 4.38
CA ILE A 105 -0.78 -10.82 3.59
C ILE A 105 -0.91 -10.49 2.10
N GLY A 106 -0.68 -9.24 1.72
CA GLY A 106 -0.75 -8.82 0.32
C GLY A 106 -0.13 -7.46 0.10
N MET A 107 0.35 -7.25 -1.12
CA MET A 107 0.84 -5.95 -1.57
C MET A 107 0.25 -5.66 -2.95
N SER A 108 -0.02 -4.39 -3.24
CA SER A 108 -0.42 -3.95 -4.57
C SER A 108 0.17 -2.60 -4.90
N ARG A 109 0.34 -2.32 -6.20
CA ARG A 109 0.79 -1.02 -6.70
C ARG A 109 0.06 -0.66 -7.98
N TYR A 110 0.00 0.63 -8.27
CA TYR A 110 -0.49 1.16 -9.52
C TYR A 110 0.40 2.30 -10.01
N GLU A 111 0.45 2.47 -11.32
CA GLU A 111 1.14 3.56 -12.01
C GLU A 111 0.35 3.99 -13.23
N PHE A 112 -0.18 5.21 -13.21
CA PHE A 112 -0.98 5.80 -14.28
C PHE A 112 -0.26 6.98 -14.96
N GLY A 113 1.08 6.92 -14.99
CA GLY A 113 1.92 7.84 -15.75
C GLY A 113 1.84 7.62 -17.26
N ASN A 114 2.60 8.40 -18.03
CA ASN A 114 2.68 8.31 -19.50
C ASN A 114 3.37 7.03 -20.04
N ALA A 115 3.62 6.03 -19.18
CA ALA A 115 4.25 4.76 -19.52
C ALA A 115 5.63 4.87 -20.22
N ALA A 116 6.31 6.01 -20.10
CA ALA A 116 7.58 6.28 -20.78
C ALA A 116 8.76 5.47 -20.20
N ASN A 117 8.73 5.14 -18.90
CA ASN A 117 9.79 4.41 -18.20
C ASN A 117 9.33 2.99 -17.81
N ASP A 118 8.55 2.87 -16.73
CA ASP A 118 8.21 1.58 -16.09
C ASP A 118 6.84 1.01 -16.51
N GLY A 119 6.28 1.54 -17.59
CA GLY A 119 4.95 1.20 -18.06
C GLY A 119 3.84 1.95 -17.30
N SER A 120 2.60 1.58 -17.58
CA SER A 120 1.43 2.02 -16.83
C SER A 120 0.50 0.85 -16.59
N GLY A 121 -0.11 0.78 -15.41
CA GLY A 121 -0.93 -0.35 -15.02
C GLY A 121 -0.92 -0.57 -13.53
N GLU A 122 -1.18 -1.81 -13.14
CA GLU A 122 -1.29 -2.20 -11.74
C GLU A 122 -0.87 -3.66 -11.54
N SER A 123 -0.44 -3.98 -10.33
CA SER A 123 -0.13 -5.34 -9.94
C SER A 123 -0.46 -5.60 -8.47
N SER A 124 -0.67 -6.87 -8.15
CA SER A 124 -0.82 -7.35 -6.79
C SER A 124 -0.15 -8.68 -6.57
N VAL A 125 0.24 -8.95 -5.33
CA VAL A 125 0.70 -10.25 -4.86
C VAL A 125 -0.08 -10.64 -3.61
N ASN A 126 -0.57 -11.88 -3.59
CA ASN A 126 -1.09 -12.53 -2.40
C ASN A 126 0.04 -13.29 -1.73
N LEU A 127 0.48 -12.86 -0.54
CA LEU A 127 1.63 -13.46 0.14
C LEU A 127 1.31 -14.81 0.78
N LEU A 128 0.03 -15.15 0.93
CA LEU A 128 -0.39 -16.45 1.46
C LEU A 128 -0.34 -17.54 0.38
N THR A 129 -0.75 -17.22 -0.84
CA THR A 129 -0.76 -18.17 -1.98
C THR A 129 0.44 -18.00 -2.90
N THR A 130 1.21 -16.93 -2.71
CA THR A 130 2.32 -16.43 -3.54
C THR A 130 1.90 -16.06 -4.96
N ASP A 131 0.60 -15.95 -5.23
CA ASP A 131 0.09 -15.57 -6.55
C ASP A 131 0.35 -14.09 -6.83
N TYR A 132 1.00 -13.84 -7.96
CA TYR A 132 1.17 -12.51 -8.52
C TYR A 132 0.32 -12.34 -9.78
N ILE A 133 -0.32 -11.17 -9.90
CA ILE A 133 -1.05 -10.75 -11.08
C ILE A 133 -0.62 -9.33 -11.44
N GLY A 134 -0.20 -9.11 -12.69
CA GLY A 134 0.16 -7.80 -13.21
C GLY A 134 -0.53 -7.49 -14.54
N ASN A 135 -1.19 -6.34 -14.61
CA ASN A 135 -1.79 -5.79 -15.83
C ASN A 135 -1.04 -4.52 -16.19
N TRP A 136 -0.23 -4.58 -17.25
CA TRP A 136 0.67 -3.49 -17.60
C TRP A 136 0.53 -3.10 -19.07
N ASN A 137 0.95 -1.88 -19.36
CA ASN A 137 1.02 -1.30 -20.67
C ASN A 137 2.37 -0.60 -20.84
N TYR A 138 2.87 -0.51 -22.07
CA TYR A 138 4.05 0.29 -22.41
C TYR A 138 3.73 1.26 -23.54
N TYR A 139 4.44 2.37 -23.62
CA TYR A 139 4.31 3.28 -24.76
C TYR A 139 5.20 2.82 -25.93
N ASP A 140 4.61 2.63 -27.11
CA ASP A 140 5.32 2.35 -28.36
C ASP A 140 5.36 3.61 -29.23
N GLU A 141 6.46 4.34 -29.21
CA GLU A 141 6.63 5.58 -29.98
C GLU A 141 6.55 5.36 -31.50
N ALA A 142 6.94 4.18 -31.98
CA ALA A 142 6.96 3.87 -33.41
C ALA A 142 5.57 3.48 -33.94
N ALA A 143 4.62 3.20 -33.06
CA ALA A 143 3.26 2.86 -33.44
C ALA A 143 2.53 4.03 -34.12
N ASN A 144 1.42 3.71 -34.82
CA ASN A 144 0.56 4.69 -35.49
C ASN A 144 1.31 5.69 -36.39
N LYS A 145 2.25 5.19 -37.20
CA LYS A 145 3.09 6.00 -38.11
C LYS A 145 3.92 7.05 -37.36
N GLY A 146 4.44 6.69 -36.18
CA GLY A 146 5.25 7.58 -35.34
C GLY A 146 4.44 8.54 -34.46
N LYS A 147 3.11 8.38 -34.38
CA LYS A 147 2.27 9.14 -33.44
C LYS A 147 2.29 8.56 -32.02
N GLY A 148 2.83 7.36 -31.88
CA GLY A 148 2.89 6.61 -30.63
C GLY A 148 1.55 6.02 -30.21
N GLU A 149 1.60 4.99 -29.38
CA GLU A 149 0.41 4.40 -28.77
C GLU A 149 0.73 3.68 -27.46
N LEU A 150 -0.27 3.58 -26.60
CA LEU A 150 -0.19 2.75 -25.40
C LEU A 150 -0.58 1.31 -25.75
N VAL A 151 0.36 0.37 -25.55
CA VAL A 151 0.19 -1.04 -25.90
C VAL A 151 0.10 -1.89 -24.64
N SER A 152 -0.97 -2.66 -24.51
CA SER A 152 -1.14 -3.60 -23.42
C SER A 152 -0.31 -4.86 -23.61
N ILE A 153 0.37 -5.32 -22.54
CA ILE A 153 0.97 -6.65 -22.49
C ILE A 153 -0.06 -7.66 -21.95
N PRO A 154 0.02 -8.95 -22.35
CA PRO A 154 -0.80 -9.98 -21.73
C PRO A 154 -0.65 -9.97 -20.20
N THR A 155 -1.75 -10.18 -19.48
CA THR A 155 -1.74 -10.26 -18.01
C THR A 155 -0.67 -11.25 -17.56
N ILE A 156 0.24 -10.77 -16.71
CA ILE A 156 1.28 -11.60 -16.11
C ILE A 156 0.65 -12.33 -14.95
N LYS A 157 0.63 -13.66 -15.00
CA LYS A 157 0.22 -14.53 -13.87
C LYS A 157 1.38 -15.45 -13.54
N THR A 158 1.96 -15.30 -12.36
CA THR A 158 3.10 -16.12 -11.90
C THR A 158 3.13 -16.24 -10.39
N LYS A 159 4.14 -16.94 -9.85
CA LYS A 159 4.41 -17.00 -8.41
C LYS A 159 5.49 -16.01 -8.02
N MET A 160 5.26 -15.26 -6.94
CA MET A 160 6.22 -14.34 -6.35
C MET A 160 6.29 -14.60 -4.84
N LYS A 161 7.31 -15.37 -4.43
CA LYS A 161 7.48 -15.78 -3.02
C LYS A 161 8.18 -14.69 -2.22
N PHE A 162 7.73 -14.51 -0.97
CA PHE A 162 8.37 -13.68 0.05
C PHE A 162 8.49 -14.49 1.35
N ALA A 163 9.42 -14.10 2.22
CA ALA A 163 9.41 -14.55 3.60
C ALA A 163 8.16 -14.03 4.33
N VAL A 164 7.80 -14.67 5.45
CA VAL A 164 6.74 -14.13 6.32
C VAL A 164 7.22 -12.82 6.92
N ILE A 165 6.44 -11.77 6.72
CA ILE A 165 6.73 -10.42 7.23
C ILE A 165 5.64 -10.04 8.23
N ASN A 166 6.05 -9.67 9.44
CA ASN A 166 5.14 -9.11 10.44
C ASN A 166 5.24 -7.58 10.44
N LEU A 167 4.27 -6.92 11.05
CA LEU A 167 4.24 -5.46 11.15
C LEU A 167 5.56 -4.90 11.70
N GLU A 168 6.11 -5.53 12.75
CA GLU A 168 7.38 -5.14 13.40
C GLU A 168 8.60 -5.14 12.45
N ASP A 169 8.55 -5.99 11.43
CA ASP A 169 9.64 -6.17 10.46
C ASP A 169 9.44 -5.31 9.21
N PHE A 170 8.22 -4.81 8.98
CA PHE A 170 7.81 -4.05 7.81
C PHE A 170 8.45 -2.65 7.76
N SER A 171 8.94 -2.29 6.58
CA SER A 171 9.40 -0.96 6.17
C SER A 171 9.01 -0.73 4.70
N ASP A 172 9.25 0.47 4.17
CA ASP A 172 9.13 0.74 2.74
C ASP A 172 10.09 -0.09 1.87
N GLU A 173 11.25 -0.52 2.39
CA GLU A 173 12.12 -1.51 1.71
C GLU A 173 11.35 -2.78 1.32
N THR A 174 10.40 -3.23 2.15
CA THR A 174 9.54 -4.37 1.83
C THR A 174 8.74 -4.12 0.55
N TYR A 175 8.19 -2.92 0.42
CA TYR A 175 7.47 -2.50 -0.78
C TYR A 175 8.41 -2.30 -1.98
N PHE A 176 9.56 -1.66 -1.79
CA PHE A 176 10.50 -1.40 -2.88
C PHE A 176 11.08 -2.70 -3.47
N ASN A 177 11.36 -3.70 -2.64
CA ASN A 177 11.73 -5.03 -3.13
C ASN A 177 10.60 -5.68 -3.96
N TYR A 178 9.33 -5.49 -3.55
CA TYR A 178 8.19 -5.94 -4.36
C TYR A 178 8.09 -5.17 -5.69
N ALA A 179 8.25 -3.85 -5.67
CA ALA A 179 8.18 -3.01 -6.86
C ALA A 179 9.27 -3.36 -7.88
N GLU A 180 10.52 -3.57 -7.43
CA GLU A 180 11.64 -3.99 -8.26
C GLU A 180 11.32 -5.31 -9.00
N ARG A 181 10.85 -6.33 -8.26
CA ARG A 181 10.45 -7.62 -8.85
C ARG A 181 9.27 -7.51 -9.82
N CYS A 182 8.36 -6.55 -9.59
CA CYS A 182 7.29 -6.27 -10.56
C CYS A 182 7.86 -5.68 -11.85
N SER A 183 8.81 -4.75 -11.75
CA SER A 183 9.48 -4.14 -12.88
C SER A 183 10.23 -5.17 -13.72
N ASP A 184 10.98 -6.09 -13.09
CA ASP A 184 11.66 -7.18 -13.80
C ASP A 184 10.69 -8.04 -14.64
N LEU A 185 9.54 -8.40 -14.03
CA LEU A 185 8.49 -9.14 -14.73
C LEU A 185 7.92 -8.33 -15.89
N PHE A 186 7.67 -7.03 -15.70
CA PHE A 186 7.20 -6.14 -16.75
C PHE A 186 8.17 -6.08 -17.93
N TYR A 187 9.45 -5.78 -17.70
CA TYR A 187 10.46 -5.68 -18.76
C TYR A 187 10.59 -7.00 -19.53
N THR A 188 10.63 -8.13 -18.82
CA THR A 188 10.67 -9.47 -19.43
C THR A 188 9.50 -9.71 -20.39
N HIS A 189 8.27 -9.38 -19.98
CA HIS A 189 7.07 -9.60 -20.80
C HIS A 189 6.91 -8.57 -21.91
N LYS A 190 7.33 -7.32 -21.69
CA LYS A 190 7.39 -6.26 -22.70
C LYS A 190 8.29 -6.67 -23.87
N ASP A 191 9.48 -7.17 -23.57
CA ASP A 191 10.45 -7.54 -24.60
C ASP A 191 9.99 -8.77 -25.40
N ALA A 192 9.41 -9.76 -24.73
CA ALA A 192 8.78 -10.91 -25.38
C ALA A 192 7.65 -10.50 -26.34
N LYS A 193 6.79 -9.54 -25.92
CA LYS A 193 5.71 -8.98 -26.75
C LYS A 193 6.27 -8.27 -27.99
N LYS A 194 7.32 -7.45 -27.83
CA LYS A 194 7.95 -6.74 -28.96
C LYS A 194 8.54 -7.72 -29.98
N ILE A 195 9.24 -8.77 -29.55
CA ILE A 195 9.79 -9.81 -30.45
C ILE A 195 8.67 -10.52 -31.21
N GLY A 196 7.60 -10.92 -30.52
CA GLY A 196 6.46 -11.59 -31.15
C GLY A 196 5.72 -10.74 -32.17
N SER A 197 5.68 -9.42 -31.98
CA SER A 197 5.08 -8.48 -32.94
C SER A 197 5.89 -8.30 -34.22
N ARG A 198 7.22 -8.35 -34.14
CA ARG A 198 8.13 -8.23 -35.30
C ARG A 198 8.10 -9.46 -36.20
N LYS A 199 7.91 -10.65 -35.63
CA LYS A 199 7.80 -11.91 -36.41
C LYS A 199 6.47 -12.06 -37.17
N LYS A 200 5.48 -11.21 -36.90
CA LYS A 200 4.15 -11.24 -37.53
C LYS A 200 3.95 -10.15 -38.61
N LYS A 201 4.96 -9.29 -38.82
CA LYS A 201 5.01 -8.31 -39.92
C LYS A 201 5.88 -8.87 -41.04
#